data_AF-A0A316HNC3-F1
#
_entry.id   AF-A0A316HNC3-F1
#
_cell.length_a   1.000
_cell.length_b   1.000
_cell.length_c   1.000
_cell.angle_alpha   90.00
_cell.angle_beta   90.00
_cell.angle_gamma   90.00
#
_symmetry.space_group_name_H-M   'P 1'
#
loop_
_entity.id
_entity.type
_entity.pdbx_description
1 polymer ?
#
loop_
_entity_poly.entity_id
_entity_poly.type
_entity_poly.pdbx_seq_one_letter_code
_entity_poly.pdbx_strand_id
1 'polypeptide(L)'
;MIRIVPSGEVPWEDVEAIFDGSEPGKCRCQRYKVKGWMWRDSTFDERYAAHESQAARGSGLVAYVDGEPAGWVAVEPRCDYAKLLDLPVPWKGRSEDKDDDGVWAVTCFVVRKGFRRQGLTYELAAATVEHAR
;
A
#
# COMPACT_ATOMS: atom_id res chain seq x y z
N MET A 1 -9.65 11.75 -16.69
CA MET A 1 -9.20 12.59 -15.56
C MET A 1 -8.73 11.68 -14.44
N ILE A 2 -7.53 11.94 -13.89
CA ILE A 2 -6.98 11.18 -12.75
C ILE A 2 -7.28 11.94 -11.46
N ARG A 3 -7.76 11.24 -10.44
CA ARG A 3 -7.97 11.76 -9.08
C ARG A 3 -7.33 10.78 -8.09
N ILE A 4 -6.53 11.28 -7.15
CA ILE A 4 -5.89 10.46 -6.12
C ILE A 4 -6.31 10.98 -4.76
N VAL A 5 -6.76 10.09 -3.87
CA VAL A 5 -7.25 10.44 -2.53
C VAL A 5 -6.77 9.44 -1.48
N PRO A 6 -6.68 9.84 -0.19
CA PRO A 6 -6.39 8.93 0.91
C PRO A 6 -7.39 7.79 1.00
N SER A 7 -6.92 6.59 1.33
CA SER A 7 -7.76 5.40 1.41
C SER A 7 -8.82 5.45 2.52
N GLY A 8 -8.63 6.28 3.54
CA GLY A 8 -9.59 6.47 4.62
C GLY A 8 -10.79 7.34 4.22
N GLU A 9 -10.70 8.01 3.06
CA GLU A 9 -11.74 8.90 2.54
C GLU A 9 -12.57 8.24 1.42
N VAL A 10 -12.34 6.95 1.16
CA VAL A 10 -13.06 6.19 0.12
C VAL A 10 -13.78 5.00 0.72
N PRO A 11 -14.88 4.55 0.08
CA PRO A 11 -15.50 3.29 0.44
C PRO A 11 -14.52 2.11 0.31
N TRP A 12 -14.63 1.13 1.20
CA TRP A 12 -13.78 -0.06 1.15
C TRP A 12 -13.95 -0.83 -0.18
N GLU A 13 -15.16 -0.85 -0.74
CA GLU A 13 -15.45 -1.50 -2.02
C GLU A 13 -14.57 -1.00 -3.19
N ASP A 14 -14.14 0.26 -3.17
CA ASP A 14 -13.25 0.82 -4.19
C ASP A 14 -11.83 0.25 -4.06
N VAL A 15 -11.36 0.10 -2.82
CA VAL A 15 -10.09 -0.58 -2.55
C VAL A 15 -10.20 -2.06 -2.95
N GLU A 16 -11.31 -2.72 -2.64
CA GLU A 16 -11.52 -4.11 -3.04
C GLU A 16 -11.50 -4.30 -4.56
N ALA A 17 -12.18 -3.44 -5.31
CA ALA A 17 -12.24 -3.49 -6.76
C ALA A 17 -10.87 -3.40 -7.43
N ILE A 18 -9.89 -2.75 -6.78
CA ILE A 18 -8.50 -2.67 -7.26
C ILE A 18 -7.77 -4.01 -7.17
N PHE A 19 -8.07 -4.77 -6.13
CA PHE A 19 -7.39 -6.03 -5.81
C PHE A 19 -8.11 -7.25 -6.38
N ASP A 20 -9.39 -7.13 -6.72
CA ASP A 20 -10.20 -8.21 -7.28
C ASP A 20 -9.58 -8.83 -8.53
N GLY A 21 -9.62 -10.17 -8.60
CA GLY A 21 -9.08 -10.96 -9.71
C GLY A 21 -7.57 -10.81 -9.97
N SER A 22 -6.83 -10.13 -9.08
CA SER A 22 -5.40 -9.85 -9.24
C SER A 22 -4.53 -10.71 -8.30
N GLU A 23 -3.27 -10.97 -8.67
CA GLU A 23 -2.33 -11.64 -7.75
C GLU A 23 -2.17 -10.87 -6.43
N PRO A 24 -2.01 -9.53 -6.41
CA PRO A 24 -1.98 -8.75 -5.18
C PRO A 24 -3.20 -8.95 -4.29
N GLY A 25 -4.34 -9.37 -4.86
CA GLY A 25 -5.54 -9.77 -4.12
C GLY A 25 -5.29 -10.84 -3.07
N LYS A 26 -4.27 -11.69 -3.21
CA LYS A 26 -3.91 -12.74 -2.24
C LYS A 26 -3.09 -12.21 -1.05
N CYS A 27 -2.15 -11.30 -1.33
CA CYS A 27 -1.28 -10.72 -0.31
C CYS A 27 -1.95 -9.55 0.43
N ARG A 28 -2.96 -8.93 -0.18
CA ARG A 28 -3.73 -7.78 0.34
C ARG A 28 -2.83 -6.66 0.88
N CYS A 29 -1.70 -6.42 0.23
CA CYS A 29 -0.70 -5.42 0.66
C CYS A 29 -0.06 -5.69 2.05
N GLN A 30 -0.18 -6.89 2.60
CA GLN A 30 0.29 -7.20 3.98
C GLN A 30 1.71 -7.76 4.04
N ARG A 31 2.44 -7.82 2.92
CA ARG A 31 3.77 -8.46 2.81
C ARG A 31 4.82 -7.91 3.78
N TYR A 32 4.74 -6.61 4.11
CA TYR A 32 5.66 -5.94 5.04
C TYR A 32 5.05 -5.65 6.42
N LYS A 33 3.75 -5.90 6.57
CA LYS A 33 3.02 -5.78 7.86
C LYS A 33 3.19 -7.04 8.71
N VAL A 34 3.08 -8.21 8.10
CA VAL A 34 3.32 -9.49 8.78
C VAL A 34 4.83 -9.72 8.91
N LYS A 35 5.38 -9.74 10.14
CA LYS A 35 6.83 -9.94 10.40
C LYS A 35 7.38 -11.22 9.75
N GLY A 36 6.66 -12.33 9.93
CA GLY A 36 7.05 -13.65 9.46
C GLY A 36 6.84 -13.90 7.96
N TRP A 37 6.79 -15.16 7.57
CA TRP A 37 6.41 -15.54 6.21
C TRP A 37 4.90 -15.47 6.07
N MET A 38 4.37 -14.39 5.48
CA MET A 38 2.93 -14.12 5.45
C MET A 38 2.06 -15.30 4.99
N TRP A 39 2.54 -16.14 4.07
CA TRP A 39 1.76 -17.28 3.58
C TRP A 39 1.61 -18.42 4.59
N ARG A 40 2.55 -18.55 5.53
CA ARG A 40 2.51 -19.49 6.66
C ARG A 40 1.92 -18.86 7.91
N ASP A 41 2.25 -17.59 8.15
CA ASP A 41 2.03 -16.87 9.40
C ASP A 41 0.79 -15.96 9.37
N SER A 42 -0.06 -16.08 8.33
CA SER A 42 -1.38 -15.44 8.29
C SER A 42 -2.33 -16.18 7.35
N THR A 43 -3.62 -16.08 7.63
CA THR A 43 -4.72 -16.52 6.76
C THR A 43 -5.11 -15.45 5.76
N PHE A 44 -5.94 -15.80 4.77
CA PHE A 44 -6.49 -14.80 3.85
C PHE A 44 -7.39 -13.79 4.59
N ASP A 45 -8.26 -14.27 5.47
CA ASP A 45 -9.20 -13.43 6.21
C ASP A 45 -8.49 -12.42 7.12
N GLU A 46 -7.41 -12.84 7.80
CA GLU A 46 -6.55 -11.94 8.58
C GLU A 46 -5.91 -10.86 7.70
N ARG A 47 -5.40 -11.23 6.52
CA ARG A 47 -4.80 -10.25 5.59
C ARG A 47 -5.85 -9.31 5.01
N TYR A 48 -7.06 -9.81 4.77
CA TYR A 48 -8.17 -9.02 4.26
C TYR A 48 -8.60 -7.98 5.30
N ALA A 49 -8.87 -8.39 6.54
CA ALA A 49 -9.23 -7.50 7.64
C ALA A 49 -8.12 -6.50 7.98
N ALA A 50 -6.84 -6.94 7.94
CA ALA A 50 -5.70 -6.05 8.15
C ALA A 50 -5.60 -4.98 7.03
N HIS A 51 -5.92 -5.34 5.79
CA HIS A 51 -5.95 -4.39 4.68
C HIS A 51 -7.11 -3.40 4.80
N GLU A 52 -8.27 -3.84 5.29
CA GLU A 52 -9.41 -2.95 5.57
C GLU A 52 -9.04 -1.94 6.64
N SER A 53 -8.45 -2.41 7.75
CA SER A 53 -7.94 -1.54 8.82
C SER A 53 -6.81 -0.61 8.34
N GLN A 54 -5.95 -1.07 7.43
CA GLN A 54 -4.93 -0.23 6.80
C GLN A 54 -5.58 0.89 5.96
N ALA A 55 -6.54 0.54 5.12
CA ALA A 55 -7.24 1.50 4.27
C ALA A 55 -7.99 2.53 5.11
N ALA A 56 -8.75 2.10 6.12
CA ALA A 56 -9.52 2.98 7.00
C ALA A 56 -8.65 4.02 7.75
N ARG A 57 -7.38 3.70 8.03
CA ARG A 57 -6.43 4.64 8.65
C ARG A 57 -5.82 5.65 7.69
N GLY A 58 -6.10 5.54 6.40
CA GLY A 58 -5.45 6.36 5.37
C GLY A 58 -4.02 5.91 5.05
N SER A 59 -3.60 4.71 5.48
CA SER A 59 -2.26 4.14 5.20
C SER A 59 -2.16 3.59 3.76
N GLY A 60 -2.57 4.42 2.80
CA GLY A 60 -2.57 4.15 1.38
C GLY A 60 -3.35 5.22 0.60
N LEU A 61 -3.12 5.28 -0.72
CA LEU A 61 -3.84 6.16 -1.63
C LEU A 61 -4.55 5.34 -2.71
N VAL A 62 -5.72 5.83 -3.11
CA VAL A 62 -6.53 5.27 -4.19
C VAL A 62 -6.55 6.24 -5.36
N ALA A 63 -6.16 5.74 -6.53
CA ALA A 63 -6.29 6.45 -7.79
C ALA A 63 -7.57 6.05 -8.51
N TYR A 64 -8.31 7.05 -8.98
CA TYR A 64 -9.44 6.93 -9.88
C TYR A 64 -9.06 7.44 -11.26
N VAL A 65 -9.56 6.76 -12.30
CA VAL A 65 -9.48 7.20 -13.69
C VAL A 65 -10.91 7.31 -14.20
N ASP A 66 -11.32 8.54 -14.55
CA ASP A 66 -12.67 8.82 -15.04
C ASP A 66 -13.80 8.34 -14.10
N GLY A 67 -13.54 8.40 -12.79
CA GLY A 67 -14.48 8.00 -11.74
C GLY A 67 -14.39 6.53 -11.32
N GLU A 68 -13.61 5.70 -12.02
CA GLU A 68 -13.44 4.29 -11.67
C GLU A 68 -12.19 4.06 -10.80
N PRO A 69 -12.26 3.24 -9.73
CA PRO A 69 -11.09 2.88 -8.94
C PRO A 69 -10.12 2.10 -9.81
N ALA A 70 -8.89 2.59 -9.93
CA ALA A 70 -7.92 2.15 -10.94
C ALA A 70 -6.59 1.67 -10.34
N GLY A 71 -6.18 2.20 -9.19
CA GLY A 71 -4.92 1.80 -8.56
C GLY A 71 -4.82 2.15 -7.08
N TRP A 72 -3.88 1.46 -6.43
CA TRP A 72 -3.57 1.56 -5.01
C TRP A 72 -2.07 1.78 -4.84
N VAL A 73 -1.69 2.57 -3.85
CA VAL A 73 -0.33 2.61 -3.30
C VAL A 73 -0.39 2.54 -1.77
N ALA A 74 0.43 1.69 -1.16
CA ALA A 74 0.61 1.70 0.29
C ALA A 74 1.76 2.61 0.68
N VAL A 75 1.45 3.55 1.58
CA VAL A 75 2.35 4.59 2.08
C VAL A 75 1.96 4.92 3.52
N GLU A 76 2.92 4.89 4.43
CA GLU A 76 2.77 5.26 5.86
C GLU A 76 4.18 5.32 6.52
N PRO A 77 4.32 5.76 7.79
CA PRO A 77 5.58 5.72 8.51
C PRO A 77 6.26 4.35 8.47
N ARG A 78 7.58 4.30 8.29
CA ARG A 78 8.31 3.04 8.10
C ARG A 78 8.21 2.09 9.30
N CYS A 79 8.05 2.64 10.50
CA CYS A 79 7.89 1.91 11.75
C CYS A 79 6.60 1.06 11.76
N ASP A 80 5.58 1.44 10.99
CA ASP A 80 4.34 0.68 10.85
C ASP A 80 4.47 -0.54 9.93
N TYR A 81 5.62 -0.71 9.26
CA TYR A 81 5.95 -1.90 8.48
C TYR A 81 6.93 -2.78 9.26
N ALA A 82 6.41 -3.50 10.25
CA ALA A 82 7.22 -4.30 11.18
C ALA A 82 8.26 -5.20 10.50
N LYS A 83 7.95 -5.82 9.35
CA LYS A 83 8.91 -6.65 8.62
C LYS A 83 10.00 -5.84 7.91
N LEU A 84 9.69 -4.62 7.47
CA LEU A 84 10.65 -3.76 6.79
C LEU A 84 11.87 -3.48 7.69
N LEU A 85 11.65 -3.33 8.99
CA LEU A 85 12.69 -3.09 9.99
C LEU A 85 13.65 -4.29 10.14
N ASP A 86 13.14 -5.50 9.94
CA ASP A 86 13.87 -6.77 10.09
C ASP A 86 14.65 -7.19 8.82
N LEU A 87 14.32 -6.62 7.65
CA LEU A 87 14.93 -7.02 6.38
C LEU A 87 16.31 -6.37 6.18
N PRO A 88 17.35 -7.10 5.75
CA PRO A 88 18.67 -6.49 5.54
C PRO A 88 18.72 -5.51 4.36
N VAL A 89 17.90 -5.72 3.33
CA VAL A 89 17.96 -4.98 2.06
C VAL A 89 17.75 -3.47 2.24
N PRO A 90 16.71 -2.99 2.95
CA PRO A 90 16.49 -1.56 3.14
C PRO A 90 17.52 -0.88 4.05
N TRP A 91 18.36 -1.62 4.77
CA TRP A 91 19.27 -1.11 5.82
C TRP A 91 20.76 -1.28 5.51
N LYS A 92 21.12 -2.01 4.44
CA LYS A 92 22.52 -2.21 4.10
C LYS A 92 23.20 -0.86 3.81
N GLY A 93 24.22 -0.53 4.62
CA GLY A 93 24.96 0.74 4.51
C GLY A 93 24.25 1.95 5.12
N ARG A 94 23.18 1.73 5.88
CA ARG A 94 22.39 2.75 6.57
C ARG A 94 22.58 2.59 8.08
N SER A 95 22.67 3.71 8.79
CA SER A 95 22.91 3.75 10.24
C SER A 95 21.95 4.68 10.99
N GLU A 96 20.94 5.20 10.30
CA GLU A 96 19.85 5.95 10.91
C GLU A 96 18.98 5.07 11.81
N ASP A 97 18.22 5.74 12.68
CA ASP A 97 17.25 5.11 13.58
C ASP A 97 16.11 4.47 12.79
N LYS A 98 15.96 3.15 12.86
CA LYS A 98 14.92 2.41 12.14
C LYS A 98 13.51 2.78 12.57
N ASP A 99 13.36 3.26 13.80
CA ASP A 99 12.07 3.56 14.42
C ASP A 99 11.64 5.03 14.24
N ASP A 100 12.43 5.83 13.49
CA ASP A 100 12.06 7.20 13.10
C ASP A 100 10.76 7.21 12.26
N ASP A 101 9.69 7.72 12.88
CA ASP A 101 8.34 7.85 12.33
C ASP A 101 8.20 9.05 11.37
N GLY A 102 9.21 9.91 11.30
CA GLY A 102 9.36 10.95 10.28
C GLY A 102 9.82 10.41 8.92
N VAL A 103 10.31 9.17 8.85
CA VAL A 103 10.66 8.51 7.58
C VAL A 103 9.54 7.60 7.13
N TRP A 104 8.95 7.93 5.99
CA TRP A 104 7.85 7.16 5.40
C TRP A 104 8.35 6.12 4.39
N ALA A 105 7.58 5.06 4.20
CA ALA A 105 7.89 3.99 3.25
C ALA A 105 6.73 3.76 2.27
N VAL A 106 7.06 3.66 0.99
CA VAL A 106 6.14 3.24 -0.07
C VAL A 106 6.43 1.80 -0.43
N THR A 107 5.51 0.88 -0.12
CA THR A 107 5.84 -0.56 -0.07
C THR A 107 5.13 -1.41 -1.12
N CYS A 108 4.05 -0.92 -1.73
CA CYS A 108 3.29 -1.66 -2.71
C CYS A 108 2.57 -0.72 -3.69
N PHE A 109 2.55 -1.10 -4.96
CA PHE A 109 1.73 -0.48 -6.00
C PHE A 109 0.88 -1.54 -6.67
N VAL A 110 -0.41 -1.26 -6.86
CA VAL A 110 -1.33 -2.12 -7.61
C VAL A 110 -2.08 -1.27 -8.62
N VAL A 111 -2.06 -1.68 -9.90
CA VAL A 111 -2.85 -1.05 -10.96
C VAL A 111 -3.71 -2.12 -11.61
N ARG A 112 -5.03 -1.89 -11.65
CA ARG A 112 -6.01 -2.78 -12.31
C ARG A 112 -5.66 -2.95 -13.78
N LYS A 113 -5.86 -4.16 -14.31
CA LYS A 113 -5.37 -4.56 -15.66
C LYS A 113 -5.77 -3.59 -16.78
N GLY A 114 -6.99 -3.05 -16.77
CA GLY A 114 -7.49 -2.11 -17.77
C GLY A 114 -6.84 -0.73 -17.76
N PHE A 115 -6.20 -0.35 -16.64
CA PHE A 115 -5.59 0.98 -16.43
C PHE A 115 -4.05 0.95 -16.51
N ARG A 116 -3.47 -0.21 -16.83
CA ARG A 116 -2.01 -0.37 -16.95
C ARG A 116 -1.48 0.30 -18.21
N ARG A 117 -0.17 0.58 -18.22
CA ARG A 117 0.58 1.19 -19.34
C ARG A 117 0.15 2.62 -19.69
N GLN A 118 -0.50 3.30 -18.74
CA GLN A 118 -0.96 4.70 -18.88
C GLN A 118 -0.22 5.66 -17.93
N GLY A 119 0.84 5.20 -17.27
CA GLY A 119 1.64 6.03 -16.35
C GLY A 119 1.08 6.19 -14.94
N LEU A 120 -0.06 5.56 -14.59
CA LEU A 120 -0.72 5.74 -13.29
C LEU A 120 0.17 5.49 -12.06
N THR A 121 1.16 4.60 -12.15
CA THR A 121 2.11 4.36 -11.06
C THR A 121 2.96 5.59 -10.75
N TYR A 122 3.30 6.41 -11.75
CA TYR A 122 4.06 7.65 -11.53
C TYR A 122 3.21 8.69 -10.81
N GLU A 123 1.94 8.83 -11.18
CA GLU A 123 0.99 9.71 -10.50
C GLU A 123 0.78 9.29 -9.03
N LEU A 124 0.61 7.99 -8.78
CA LEU A 124 0.53 7.43 -7.42
C LEU A 124 1.81 7.72 -6.61
N ALA A 125 2.99 7.50 -7.20
CA ALA A 125 4.26 7.76 -6.52
C ALA A 125 4.46 9.24 -6.20
N ALA A 126 4.10 10.15 -7.11
CA ALA A 126 4.15 11.59 -6.85
C ALA A 126 3.21 11.98 -5.70
N ALA A 127 1.98 11.44 -5.70
CA ALA A 127 0.99 11.70 -4.65
C ALA A 127 1.44 11.23 -3.25
N THR A 128 2.27 10.19 -3.15
CA THR A 128 2.82 9.77 -1.85
C THR A 128 3.68 10.84 -1.17
N VAL A 129 4.31 11.73 -1.93
CA VAL A 129 5.14 12.80 -1.38
C VAL A 129 4.29 13.83 -0.66
N GLU A 130 3.18 14.27 -1.27
CA GLU A 130 2.28 15.24 -0.64
C GLU A 130 1.51 14.62 0.54
N HIS A 131 1.22 13.31 0.49
CA HIS A 131 0.56 12.61 1.59
C HIS A 131 1.45 12.44 2.83
N ALA A 132 2.77 12.31 2.65
CA ALA A 132 3.74 12.11 3.72
C ALA A 132 4.31 13.44 4.29
N ARG A 133 3.65 14.58 4.06
CA ARG A 133 4.06 15.90 4.55
C ARG A 133 3.48 16.27 5.91
#